data_AF-A0A2D6MAR2-F1
#
_entry.id   AF-A0A2D6MAR2-F1
#
_cell.length_a   1.000
_cell.length_b   1.000
_cell.length_c   1.000
_cell.angle_alpha   90.00
_cell.angle_beta   90.00
_cell.angle_gamma   90.00
#
_symmetry.space_group_name_H-M   'P 1'
#
loop_
_entity.id
_entity.type
_entity.pdbx_description
1 polymer ?
#
loop_
_entity_poly.entity_id
_entity_poly.type
_entity_poly.pdbx_seq_one_letter_code
_entity_poly.pdbx_strand_id
1 'polypeptide(L)'
;MSKTLYEATIMQLKGRALEAYGTLEMLFKNPAAIPDHTAWVDEIIKHTRVLADNENAMVTLQQYFGNRFNPAPPEQAPQPAPVPIERAPPPPEEPQSEEK
;
A
#
# COMPACT_ATOMS: atom_id res chain seq x y z
N MET A 1 3.74 -12.05 21.37
CA MET A 1 2.54 -11.77 20.55
C MET A 1 2.41 -12.90 19.54
N SER A 2 1.21 -13.47 19.35
CA SER A 2 0.96 -14.47 18.30
C SER A 2 0.66 -13.77 16.96
N LYS A 3 0.80 -14.50 15.84
CA LYS A 3 0.45 -13.98 14.50
C LYS A 3 -1.00 -13.49 14.45
N THR A 4 -1.93 -14.28 14.97
CA THR A 4 -3.35 -13.94 15.02
C THR A 4 -3.61 -12.66 15.83
N LEU A 5 -2.95 -12.50 16.97
CA LEU A 5 -3.11 -11.30 17.80
C LEU A 5 -2.52 -10.06 17.10
N TYR A 6 -1.39 -10.21 16.41
CA TYR A 6 -0.79 -9.15 15.59
C TYR A 6 -1.74 -8.71 14.47
N GLU A 7 -2.24 -9.66 13.68
CA GLU A 7 -3.16 -9.39 12.56
C GLU A 7 -4.47 -8.75 13.05
N ALA A 8 -5.05 -9.27 14.13
CA ALA A 8 -6.26 -8.72 14.74
C ALA A 8 -6.03 -7.27 15.22
N THR A 9 -4.87 -7.00 15.82
CA THR A 9 -4.53 -5.66 16.31
C THR A 9 -4.36 -4.69 15.13
N ILE A 10 -3.64 -5.09 14.07
CA ILE A 10 -3.50 -4.28 12.86
C ILE A 10 -4.87 -4.01 12.23
N MET A 11 -5.75 -5.01 12.15
CA MET A 11 -7.10 -4.86 11.60
C MET A 11 -7.94 -3.88 12.44
N GLN A 12 -7.87 -3.97 13.77
CA GLN A 12 -8.57 -3.06 14.67
C GLN A 12 -8.08 -1.61 14.53
N LEU A 13 -6.76 -1.40 14.46
CA LEU A 13 -6.18 -0.06 14.25
C LEU A 13 -6.59 0.53 12.90
N LYS A 14 -6.61 -0.28 11.83
CA LYS A 14 -7.12 0.14 10.51
C LYS A 14 -8.58 0.56 10.57
N GLY A 15 -9.44 -0.20 11.25
CA GLY A 15 -10.85 0.15 11.41
C GLY A 15 -11.03 1.52 12.07
N ARG A 16 -10.33 1.76 13.18
CA ARG A 16 -10.37 3.04 13.91
C ARG A 16 -9.85 4.21 13.07
N ALA A 17 -8.78 3.99 12.32
CA ALA A 17 -8.25 4.99 11.38
C ALA A 17 -9.27 5.35 10.30
N LEU A 18 -9.93 4.35 9.71
CA LEU A 18 -10.98 4.53 8.70
C LEU A 18 -12.19 5.30 9.24
N GLU A 19 -12.63 5.00 10.47
CA GLU A 19 -13.72 5.75 11.12
C GLU A 19 -13.36 7.24 11.32
N ALA A 20 -12.14 7.51 11.81
CA ALA A 20 -11.66 8.87 11.97
C ALA A 20 -11.55 9.60 10.63
N TYR A 21 -11.03 8.92 9.60
CA TYR A 21 -10.95 9.46 8.24
C TYR A 21 -12.33 9.78 7.66
N GLY A 22 -13.30 8.86 7.76
CA GLY A 22 -14.66 9.10 7.28
C GLY A 22 -15.35 10.25 8.00
N THR A 23 -15.08 10.41 9.29
CA THR A 23 -15.58 11.57 10.07
C THR A 23 -14.98 12.87 9.56
N LEU A 24 -13.65 12.91 9.35
CA LEU A 24 -12.98 14.08 8.77
C LEU A 24 -13.53 14.42 7.40
N GLU A 25 -13.73 13.42 6.54
CA GLU A 25 -14.29 13.62 5.20
C GLU A 25 -15.70 14.24 5.27
N MET A 26 -16.55 13.77 6.18
CA MET A 26 -17.87 14.34 6.43
C MET A 26 -17.77 15.80 6.92
N LEU A 27 -16.87 16.07 7.87
CA LEU A 27 -16.67 17.41 8.43
C LEU A 27 -16.17 18.41 7.38
N PHE A 28 -15.26 17.99 6.50
CA PHE A 28 -14.75 18.85 5.42
C PHE A 28 -15.77 19.06 4.29
N LYS A 29 -16.57 18.03 3.95
CA LYS A 29 -17.59 18.14 2.90
C LYS A 29 -18.84 18.89 3.34
N ASN A 30 -19.17 18.86 4.63
CA ASN A 30 -20.36 19.52 5.16
C ASN A 30 -20.06 20.27 6.47
N PRO A 31 -19.36 21.42 6.40
CA PRO A 31 -19.06 22.25 7.58
C PRO A 31 -20.31 22.86 8.22
N ALA A 32 -21.45 22.87 7.52
CA ALA A 32 -22.74 23.36 8.02
C ALA A 32 -23.53 22.31 8.84
N ALA A 33 -23.07 21.06 8.89
CA ALA A 33 -23.71 20.01 9.69
C ALA A 33 -23.47 20.17 11.21
N ILE A 34 -22.54 21.04 11.61
CA ILE A 34 -22.31 21.40 13.02
C ILE A 34 -22.86 22.82 13.25
N PRO A 35 -23.92 22.98 14.07
CA PRO A 35 -24.54 24.29 14.33
C PRO A 35 -23.60 25.32 14.96
N ASP A 36 -22.52 24.86 15.60
CA ASP A 36 -21.54 25.68 16.29
C ASP A 36 -20.16 25.49 15.63
N HIS A 37 -19.78 26.43 14.75
CA HIS A 37 -18.54 26.36 13.97
C HIS A 37 -17.26 26.28 14.83
N THR A 38 -17.34 26.70 16.09
CA THR A 38 -16.25 26.58 17.07
C THR A 38 -15.99 25.12 17.45
N ALA A 39 -17.04 24.32 17.64
CA ALA A 39 -16.93 22.89 17.93
C ALA A 39 -16.46 22.06 16.73
N TRP A 40 -16.65 22.56 15.51
CA TRP A 40 -16.24 21.89 14.28
C TRP A 40 -14.72 21.76 14.14
N VAL A 41 -13.98 22.82 14.47
CA VAL A 41 -12.50 22.79 14.43
C VAL A 41 -11.95 21.82 15.46
N ASP A 42 -12.51 21.79 16.66
CA ASP A 42 -12.10 20.87 17.73
C ASP A 42 -12.33 19.40 17.34
N GLU A 43 -13.45 19.10 16.68
CA GLU A 43 -13.73 17.76 16.17
C GLU A 43 -12.75 17.35 15.04
N ILE A 44 -12.38 18.27 14.15
CA ILE A 44 -11.33 18.01 13.16
C ILE A 44 -10.01 17.66 13.86
N ILE A 45 -9.56 18.48 14.81
CA ILE A 45 -8.30 18.27 15.54
C ILE A 45 -8.33 16.90 16.24
N LYS A 46 -9.43 16.58 16.91
CA LYS A 46 -9.63 15.29 17.60
C LYS A 46 -9.51 14.11 16.64
N HIS A 47 -10.23 14.13 15.51
CA HIS A 47 -10.21 13.01 14.56
C HIS A 47 -8.86 12.92 13.81
N THR A 48 -8.20 14.03 13.53
CA THR A 48 -6.83 14.02 12.97
C THR A 48 -5.84 13.38 13.95
N ARG A 49 -5.94 13.67 15.25
CA ARG A 49 -5.08 13.06 16.26
C ARG A 49 -5.33 11.55 16.37
N VAL A 50 -6.59 11.13 16.40
CA VAL A 50 -6.96 9.70 16.41
C VAL A 50 -6.38 9.00 15.18
N LEU A 51 -6.48 9.60 13.99
CA LEU A 51 -5.90 9.03 12.77
C LEU A 51 -4.38 8.85 12.91
N ALA A 52 -3.66 9.90 13.28
CA ALA A 52 -2.20 9.88 13.43
C ALA A 52 -1.74 8.86 14.49
N ASP A 53 -2.43 8.78 15.63
CA ASP A 53 -2.09 7.84 16.70
C ASP A 53 -2.26 6.38 16.25
N ASN A 54 -3.32 6.06 15.51
CA ASN A 54 -3.53 4.71 14.97
C ASN A 54 -2.51 4.36 13.88
N GLU A 55 -2.17 5.30 13.00
CA GLU A 55 -1.13 5.10 11.98
C GLU A 55 0.25 4.85 12.61
N ASN A 56 0.63 5.66 13.59
CA ASN A 56 1.88 5.48 14.32
C ASN A 56 1.92 4.14 15.06
N ALA A 57 0.81 3.72 15.68
CA ALA A 57 0.72 2.41 16.33
C ALA A 57 0.88 1.26 15.32
N MET A 58 0.28 1.37 14.12
CA MET A 58 0.45 0.38 13.06
C MET A 58 1.90 0.31 12.57
N VAL A 59 2.54 1.45 12.32
CA VAL A 59 3.95 1.52 11.90
C VAL A 59 4.85 0.90 12.96
N THR A 60 4.63 1.23 14.24
CA THR A 60 5.38 0.67 15.37
C THR A 60 5.23 -0.85 15.41
N LEU A 61 4.00 -1.37 15.32
CA LEU A 61 3.76 -2.82 15.32
C LEU A 61 4.45 -3.51 14.14
N GLN A 62 4.39 -2.91 12.95
CA GLN A 62 5.07 -3.45 11.76
C GLN A 62 6.59 -3.44 11.91
N GLN A 63 7.18 -2.40 12.52
CA GLN A 63 8.62 -2.33 12.76
C GLN A 63 9.11 -3.43 13.71
N TYR A 64 8.40 -3.66 14.82
CA TYR A 64 8.84 -4.63 15.85
C TYR A 64 8.44 -6.07 15.54
N PHE A 65 7.32 -6.28 14.83
CA PHE A 65 6.71 -7.60 14.65
C PHE A 65 6.47 -7.99 13.19
N GLY A 66 6.51 -7.07 12.24
CA GLY A 66 6.20 -7.33 10.82
C GLY A 66 7.11 -8.40 10.21
N ASN A 67 8.42 -8.31 10.43
CA ASN A 67 9.40 -9.28 9.93
C ASN A 67 9.26 -10.68 10.57
N ARG A 68 8.54 -10.81 11.70
CA ARG A 68 8.32 -12.10 12.37
C ARG A 68 7.15 -12.88 11.77
N PHE A 69 6.24 -12.20 11.10
CA PHE A 69 5.01 -12.79 10.58
C PHE A 69 4.88 -12.68 9.07
N ASN A 70 5.73 -11.89 8.42
CA ASN A 70 5.87 -11.89 6.97
C ASN A 70 6.84 -13.01 6.57
N PRO A 71 6.40 -14.05 5.85
CA PRO A 71 7.34 -15.01 5.29
C PRO A 71 8.28 -14.26 4.35
N ALA A 72 9.58 -14.61 4.39
CA ALA A 72 10.52 -14.15 3.38
C ALA A 72 9.92 -14.42 1.99
N PRO A 73 10.12 -13.53 1.00
CA PRO A 73 9.79 -13.87 -0.38
C PRO A 73 10.38 -15.25 -0.66
N PRO A 74 9.62 -16.20 -1.23
CA PRO A 74 10.19 -17.50 -1.59
C PRO A 74 11.45 -17.22 -2.38
N GLU A 75 12.58 -17.76 -1.91
CA GLU A 75 13.83 -17.77 -2.67
C GLU A 75 13.45 -18.13 -4.10
N GLN A 76 13.75 -17.23 -5.05
CA GLN A 76 13.45 -17.47 -6.46
C GLN A 76 13.94 -18.87 -6.78
N ALA A 77 13.02 -19.75 -7.19
CA ALA A 77 13.38 -21.07 -7.69
C ALA A 77 14.56 -20.89 -8.66
N PRO A 78 15.62 -21.72 -8.56
CA PRO A 78 16.80 -21.56 -9.40
C PRO A 78 16.34 -21.42 -10.85
N GLN A 79 16.61 -20.27 -11.46
CA GLN A 79 16.25 -20.05 -12.85
C GLN A 79 16.86 -21.21 -13.66
N PRO A 80 16.08 -21.91 -14.49
CA PRO A 80 16.65 -22.92 -15.37
C PRO A 80 17.73 -22.25 -16.22
N ALA A 81 18.87 -22.92 -16.38
CA ALA A 81 20.02 -22.41 -17.11
C ALA A 81 19.59 -21.81 -18.46
N PRO A 82 20.21 -20.70 -18.91
CA PRO A 82 19.85 -20.08 -20.18
C PRO A 82 20.01 -21.11 -21.29
N VAL A 83 18.89 -21.44 -21.94
CA VAL A 83 18.86 -22.26 -23.14
C VAL A 83 19.74 -21.56 -24.19
N PRO A 84 20.71 -22.25 -24.81
CA PRO A 84 21.50 -21.66 -25.89
C PRO A 84 20.56 -21.14 -26.98
N ILE A 85 20.62 -19.85 -27.25
CA ILE A 85 19.91 -19.23 -28.37
C ILE A 85 20.50 -19.83 -29.64
N GLU A 86 19.79 -20.79 -30.24
CA GLU A 86 20.06 -21.25 -31.59
C GLU A 86 19.90 -20.02 -32.50
N ARG A 87 21.02 -19.54 -33.04
CA ARG A 87 21.06 -18.33 -33.86
C ARG A 87 20.12 -18.53 -35.04
N ALA A 88 19.06 -17.72 -35.10
CA ALA A 88 18.22 -17.62 -36.28
C ALA A 88 19.11 -17.37 -37.52
N PRO A 89 18.85 -18.05 -38.67
CA PRO A 89 19.64 -17.84 -39.88
C PRO A 89 19.51 -16.39 -40.36
N PRO A 90 20.57 -15.82 -40.98
CA PRO A 90 20.54 -14.44 -41.46
C PRO A 90 19.43 -14.26 -42.51
N PRO A 91 18.78 -13.09 -42.55
CA PRO A 91 17.74 -12.79 -43.53
C PRO A 91 18.31 -12.80 -44.97
N PRO A 92 17.53 -13.23 -45.97
CA PRO A 92 17.97 -13.27 -47.37
C PRO A 92 18.26 -11.87 -47.92
N GLU A 93 19.33 -11.74 -48.70
CA GLU A 93 19.72 -10.51 -49.40
C GLU A 93 18.59 -10.00 -50.30
N GLU A 94 18.20 -8.74 -50.13
CA GLU A 94 17.26 -8.05 -51.03
C GLU A 94 17.89 -7.88 -52.42
N PRO A 95 17.19 -8.25 -53.52
CA PRO A 95 17.71 -8.03 -54.86
C PRO A 95 17.69 -6.53 -55.20
N GLN A 96 18.87 -5.98 -55.50
CA GLN A 96 19.04 -4.65 -56.08
C GLN A 96 18.18 -4.53 -57.35
N SER A 97 17.10 -3.77 -57.27
CA SER A 97 16.33 -3.37 -58.46
C SER A 97 16.94 -2.08 -59.00
N GLU A 98 17.62 -2.26 -60.12
CA GLU A 98 18.21 -1.26 -61.00
C GLU A 98 17.08 -0.40 -61.60
N GLU A 99 17.04 0.90 -61.28
CA GLU A 99 16.12 1.86 -61.90
C GLU A 99 16.83 2.55 -63.07
N LYS A 100 16.26 2.43 -64.27
CA LYS A 100 16.46 3.37 -65.37
C LYS A 100 15.21 3.46 -66.25
#